data_AF-A0A2E6S0U7-F1
#
_entry.id   AF-A0A2E6S0U7-F1
#
_cell.length_a   1.000
_cell.length_b   1.000
_cell.length_c   1.000
_cell.angle_alpha   90.00
_cell.angle_beta   90.00
_cell.angle_gamma   90.00
#
_symmetry.space_group_name_H-M   'P 1'
#
loop_
_entity.id
_entity.type
_entity.pdbx_description
1 polymer ?
#
loop_
_entity_poly.entity_id
_entity_poly.type
_entity_poly.pdbx_seq_one_letter_code
_entity_poly.pdbx_strand_id
1 'polypeptide(L)'
;MSKILNKTTLLLFVSFGTLFVDGCRKNFSATAEHKASYGWEMYELKDYLKSREWFFNSVETDKKWKDGYNGLGWSYAKLLEMDSLDTENIGSIRTFHRGLLQPKDPWNSTDVHLEILAGLAFAYHAKGNDKEAVKFGNALIDSTLIGLNPSRWHSWAFSHDSTLNYLDLRITMASSYFALAEFDSTQVHLKVVLDSLGSSTKLISDYKSLLGRQLVAQQLDSLQKVLQK
;
A
#
# COMPACT_ATOMS: atom_id res chain seq x y z
N MET A 1 63.00 45.00 -14.27
CA MET A 1 62.85 43.79 -15.10
C MET A 1 61.36 43.42 -15.12
N SER A 2 60.68 43.73 -16.23
CA SER A 2 59.29 43.36 -16.45
C SER A 2 59.25 41.92 -16.96
N LYS A 3 58.78 40.96 -16.15
CA LYS A 3 58.52 39.60 -16.61
C LYS A 3 57.21 39.62 -17.38
N ILE A 4 57.29 39.60 -18.70
CA ILE A 4 56.12 39.46 -19.59
C ILE A 4 55.56 38.05 -19.37
N LEU A 5 54.39 37.97 -18.73
CA LEU A 5 53.70 36.71 -18.50
C LEU A 5 53.33 36.09 -19.86
N ASN A 6 53.77 34.85 -20.12
CA ASN A 6 53.51 34.18 -21.40
C ASN A 6 52.01 33.91 -21.57
N LYS A 7 51.46 34.15 -22.78
CA LYS A 7 50.02 34.00 -23.10
C LYS A 7 49.50 32.60 -22.74
N THR A 8 50.34 31.57 -22.89
CA THR A 8 50.01 30.18 -22.53
C THR A 8 49.86 29.98 -21.02
N THR A 9 50.70 30.67 -20.23
CA THR A 9 50.62 30.65 -18.77
C THR A 9 49.39 31.41 -18.28
N LEU A 10 49.05 32.54 -18.92
CA LEU A 10 47.81 33.28 -18.64
C LEU A 10 46.56 32.44 -18.96
N LEU A 11 46.55 31.73 -20.09
CA LEU A 11 45.47 30.82 -20.48
C LEU A 11 45.30 29.65 -19.49
N LEU A 12 46.40 29.10 -18.96
CA LEU A 12 46.38 28.07 -17.93
C LEU A 12 45.84 28.60 -16.59
N PHE A 13 46.19 29.83 -16.20
CA PHE A 13 45.63 30.44 -14.99
C PHE A 13 44.14 30.77 -15.13
N VAL A 14 43.69 31.19 -16.32
CA VAL A 14 42.28 31.44 -16.60
C VAL A 14 41.49 30.12 -16.61
N SER A 15 42.00 29.06 -17.24
CA SER A 15 41.33 27.76 -17.27
C SER A 15 41.30 27.08 -15.90
N PHE A 16 42.37 27.20 -15.12
CA PHE A 16 42.40 26.73 -13.74
C PHE A 16 41.45 27.54 -12.85
N GLY A 17 41.36 28.87 -13.05
CA GLY A 17 40.40 29.74 -12.36
C GLY A 17 38.94 29.37 -12.63
N THR A 18 38.60 28.88 -13.82
CA THR A 18 37.25 28.37 -14.13
C THR A 18 36.90 27.03 -13.46
N LEU A 19 37.86 26.34 -12.84
CA LEU A 19 37.60 25.13 -12.04
C LEU A 19 37.29 25.46 -10.56
N PHE A 20 37.52 26.71 -10.12
CA PHE A 20 37.24 27.19 -8.75
C PHE A 20 36.06 28.17 -8.69
N VAL A 21 35.38 28.45 -9.81
CA VAL A 21 34.00 28.98 -9.69
C VAL A 21 33.18 27.86 -9.08
N ASP A 22 32.85 28.04 -7.81
CA ASP A 22 32.02 27.15 -7.01
C ASP A 22 31.02 26.41 -7.88
N GLY A 23 31.25 25.11 -8.04
CA GLY A 23 30.17 24.20 -8.38
C GLY A 23 29.19 24.27 -7.20
N CYS A 24 28.37 25.31 -7.15
CA CYS A 24 27.25 25.46 -6.24
C CYS A 24 26.27 24.34 -6.56
N ARG A 25 26.57 23.13 -6.10
CA ARG A 25 25.59 22.07 -6.00
C ARG A 25 24.55 22.63 -5.04
N LYS A 26 23.44 23.13 -5.57
CA LYS A 26 22.32 23.63 -4.76
C LYS A 26 22.05 22.58 -3.69
N ASN A 27 21.92 22.99 -2.43
CA ASN A 27 21.49 22.11 -1.35
C ASN A 27 20.16 21.49 -1.76
N PHE A 28 20.20 20.21 -2.16
CA PHE A 28 19.01 19.48 -2.55
C PHE A 28 18.30 19.07 -1.27
N SER A 29 17.16 19.70 -1.01
CA SER A 29 16.26 19.29 0.07
C SER A 29 15.33 18.22 -0.48
N ALA A 30 15.35 17.02 0.10
CA ALA A 30 14.46 15.95 -0.31
C ALA A 30 13.00 16.33 -0.06
N THR A 31 12.21 16.36 -1.14
CA THR A 31 10.74 16.51 -1.12
C THR A 31 10.07 15.32 -0.43
N ALA A 32 8.79 15.46 -0.10
CA ALA A 32 7.98 14.37 0.45
C ALA A 32 7.93 13.17 -0.52
N GLU A 33 7.85 13.42 -1.82
CA GLU A 33 7.93 12.39 -2.86
C GLU A 33 9.23 11.59 -2.79
N HIS A 34 10.40 12.23 -2.82
CA HIS A 34 11.69 11.51 -2.73
C HIS A 34 11.78 10.64 -1.47
N LYS A 35 11.24 11.13 -0.34
CA LYS A 35 11.21 10.39 0.92
C LYS A 35 10.24 9.20 0.86
N ALA A 36 9.07 9.37 0.25
CA ALA A 36 8.11 8.29 0.04
C ALA A 36 8.68 7.22 -0.91
N SER A 37 9.29 7.60 -2.02
CA SER A 37 9.94 6.67 -2.95
C SER A 37 11.00 5.82 -2.26
N TYR A 38 11.85 6.43 -1.43
CA TYR A 38 12.83 5.67 -0.66
C TYR A 38 12.19 4.83 0.45
N GLY A 39 11.08 5.28 1.04
CA GLY A 39 10.27 4.48 1.95
C GLY A 39 9.73 3.19 1.32
N TRP A 40 9.31 3.25 0.05
CA TRP A 40 8.89 2.09 -0.72
C TRP A 40 10.06 1.15 -1.03
N GLU A 41 11.24 1.69 -1.38
CA GLU A 41 12.45 0.86 -1.54
C GLU A 41 12.75 0.05 -0.28
N MET A 42 12.68 0.67 0.90
CA MET A 42 12.87 -0.04 2.17
C MET A 42 11.75 -1.06 2.44
N TYR A 43 10.51 -0.74 2.07
CA TYR A 43 9.36 -1.64 2.22
C TYR A 43 9.55 -2.92 1.41
N GLU A 44 9.96 -2.80 0.14
CA GLU A 44 10.20 -3.92 -0.78
C GLU A 44 11.41 -4.76 -0.34
N LEU A 45 12.41 -4.13 0.29
CA LEU A 45 13.51 -4.82 0.97
C LEU A 45 13.11 -5.48 2.30
N LYS A 46 11.84 -5.36 2.71
CA LYS A 46 11.28 -5.85 3.99
C LYS A 46 11.88 -5.19 5.23
N ASP A 47 12.57 -4.06 5.08
CA ASP A 47 13.01 -3.22 6.19
C ASP A 47 11.87 -2.27 6.58
N TYR A 48 10.84 -2.83 7.22
CA TYR A 48 9.62 -2.10 7.56
C TYR A 48 9.83 -1.01 8.61
N LEU A 49 10.85 -1.16 9.48
CA LEU A 49 11.20 -0.14 10.47
C LEU A 49 11.74 1.11 9.78
N LYS A 50 12.69 0.94 8.85
CA LYS A 50 13.24 2.05 8.09
C LYS A 50 12.23 2.61 7.09
N SER A 51 11.43 1.75 6.46
CA SER A 51 10.32 2.18 5.62
C SER A 51 9.36 3.10 6.37
N ARG A 52 8.92 2.71 7.58
CA ARG A 52 8.09 3.55 8.46
C ARG A 52 8.74 4.91 8.72
N GLU A 53 10.03 4.94 9.04
CA GLU A 53 10.77 6.19 9.29
C GLU A 53 10.75 7.13 8.07
N TRP A 54 11.00 6.61 6.87
CA TRP A 54 11.02 7.41 5.65
C TRP A 54 9.65 7.94 5.25
N PHE A 55 8.59 7.13 5.43
CA PHE A 55 7.23 7.61 5.20
C PHE A 55 6.78 8.62 6.26
N PHE A 56 7.17 8.44 7.52
CA PHE A 56 6.95 9.46 8.56
C PHE A 56 7.61 10.78 8.16
N ASN A 57 8.88 10.74 7.75
CA ASN A 57 9.61 11.91 7.27
C ASN A 57 8.97 12.53 6.01
N SER A 58 8.37 11.73 5.13
CA SER A 58 7.62 12.19 3.97
C SER A 58 6.40 13.02 4.40
N VAL A 59 5.58 12.46 5.30
CA VAL A 59 4.39 13.13 5.86
C VAL A 59 4.75 14.42 6.61
N GLU A 60 5.85 14.42 7.38
CA GLU A 60 6.31 15.62 8.07
C GLU A 60 6.83 16.71 7.11
N THR A 61 7.30 16.31 5.93
CA THR A 61 7.75 17.25 4.88
C THR A 61 6.58 17.87 4.15
N ASP A 62 5.55 17.09 3.84
CA ASP A 62 4.29 17.57 3.27
C ASP A 62 3.11 16.73 3.78
N LYS A 63 2.31 17.35 4.65
CA LYS A 63 1.12 16.73 5.24
C LYS A 63 -0.01 16.47 4.25
N LYS A 64 0.08 16.97 3.01
CA LYS A 64 -0.85 16.66 1.92
C LYS A 64 -0.36 15.53 1.02
N TRP A 65 0.85 15.02 1.24
CA TRP A 65 1.41 13.94 0.45
C TRP A 65 0.74 12.60 0.80
N LYS A 66 -0.32 12.27 0.05
CA LYS A 66 -1.16 11.09 0.29
C LYS A 66 -0.36 9.79 0.34
N ASP A 67 0.60 9.63 -0.56
CA ASP A 67 1.39 8.40 -0.63
C ASP A 67 2.30 8.21 0.59
N GLY A 68 2.70 9.31 1.24
CA GLY A 68 3.38 9.27 2.53
C GLY A 68 2.54 8.55 3.59
N TYR A 69 1.23 8.83 3.66
CA TYR A 69 0.32 8.11 4.55
C TYR A 69 0.06 6.67 4.10
N ASN A 70 -0.05 6.42 2.80
CA ASN A 70 -0.23 5.07 2.27
C ASN A 70 0.90 4.15 2.73
N GLY A 71 2.14 4.51 2.38
CA GLY A 71 3.31 3.73 2.77
C GLY A 71 3.49 3.63 4.27
N LEU A 72 3.27 4.72 5.01
CA LEU A 72 3.33 4.69 6.48
C LEU A 72 2.32 3.67 7.06
N GLY A 73 1.10 3.63 6.53
CA GLY A 73 0.04 2.72 6.96
C GLY A 73 0.40 1.25 6.70
N TRP A 74 0.95 0.95 5.53
CA TRP A 74 1.41 -0.39 5.17
C TRP A 74 2.61 -0.84 6.02
N SER A 75 3.57 0.04 6.27
CA SER A 75 4.72 -0.26 7.13
C SER A 75 4.29 -0.55 8.56
N TYR A 76 3.35 0.24 9.10
CA TYR A 76 2.73 -0.06 10.40
C TYR A 76 2.01 -1.42 10.41
N ALA A 77 1.27 -1.77 9.35
CA ALA A 77 0.57 -3.06 9.27
C ALA A 77 1.55 -4.24 9.29
N LYS A 78 2.66 -4.14 8.56
CA LYS A 78 3.71 -5.18 8.55
C LYS A 78 4.44 -5.32 9.89
N LEU A 79 4.50 -4.24 10.67
CA LEU A 79 5.02 -4.22 12.04
C LEU A 79 3.98 -4.65 13.09
N LEU A 80 2.76 -5.02 12.68
CA LEU A 80 1.62 -5.36 13.55
C LEU A 80 1.17 -4.22 14.48
N GLU A 81 1.49 -2.98 14.12
CA GLU A 81 1.11 -1.76 14.83
C GLU A 81 -0.23 -1.22 14.28
N MET A 82 -1.32 -1.99 14.50
CA MET A 82 -2.63 -1.74 13.84
C MET A 82 -3.37 -0.51 14.37
N ASP A 83 -3.46 -0.38 15.68
CA ASP A 83 -4.06 0.77 16.38
C ASP A 83 -3.24 1.02 17.64
N SER A 84 -2.47 2.11 17.61
CA SER A 84 -1.69 2.52 18.77
C SER A 84 -2.43 3.62 19.53
N LEU A 85 -2.48 3.46 20.85
CA LEU A 85 -2.98 4.45 21.81
C LEU A 85 -1.94 5.53 22.10
N ASP A 86 -0.69 5.29 21.73
CA ASP A 86 0.38 6.27 21.85
C ASP A 86 0.15 7.38 20.82
N THR A 87 0.03 8.61 21.31
CA THR A 87 -0.19 9.82 20.52
C THR A 87 0.94 10.09 19.52
N GLU A 88 2.13 9.53 19.75
CA GLU A 88 3.29 9.64 18.86
C GLU A 88 3.32 8.51 17.81
N ASN A 89 2.80 7.33 18.13
CA ASN A 89 2.70 6.19 17.22
C ASN A 89 1.30 6.09 16.59
N ILE A 90 1.15 6.58 15.38
CA ILE A 90 -0.13 6.60 14.65
C ILE A 90 -0.27 5.26 13.92
N GLY A 91 -0.84 4.23 14.57
CA GLY A 91 -0.96 2.89 13.97
C GLY A 91 -1.62 2.85 12.57
N SER A 92 -1.47 1.72 11.89
CA SER A 92 -1.84 1.50 10.49
C SER A 92 -3.22 2.04 10.12
N ILE A 93 -4.27 1.67 10.87
CA ILE A 93 -5.65 2.06 10.60
C ILE A 93 -5.80 3.58 10.61
N ARG A 94 -5.32 4.24 11.67
CA ARG A 94 -5.39 5.70 11.82
C ARG A 94 -4.63 6.43 10.71
N THR A 95 -3.48 5.90 10.33
CA THR A 95 -2.65 6.46 9.27
C THR A 95 -3.34 6.37 7.90
N PHE A 96 -3.93 5.23 7.57
CA PHE A 96 -4.70 5.09 6.33
C PHE A 96 -5.90 6.04 6.28
N HIS A 97 -6.66 6.18 7.36
CA HIS A 97 -7.75 7.15 7.44
C HIS A 97 -7.29 8.59 7.18
N ARG A 98 -6.13 8.99 7.73
CA ARG A 98 -5.53 10.30 7.44
C ARG A 98 -5.13 10.45 5.98
N GLY A 99 -4.63 9.38 5.36
CA GLY A 99 -4.32 9.33 3.92
C GLY A 99 -5.55 9.52 3.02
N LEU A 100 -6.70 8.94 3.39
CA LEU A 100 -7.96 9.13 2.65
C LEU A 100 -8.40 10.60 2.56
N LEU A 101 -8.07 11.41 3.56
CA LEU A 101 -8.41 12.84 3.62
C LEU A 101 -7.52 13.70 2.69
N GLN A 102 -6.39 13.17 2.23
CA GLN A 102 -5.45 13.94 1.43
C GLN A 102 -5.88 14.03 -0.05
N PRO A 103 -5.46 15.06 -0.79
CA PRO A 103 -5.74 15.15 -2.22
C PRO A 103 -5.09 13.99 -2.99
N LYS A 104 -5.68 13.61 -4.13
CA LYS A 104 -5.01 12.71 -5.09
C LYS A 104 -3.88 13.48 -5.75
N ASP A 105 -2.72 12.85 -5.88
CA ASP A 105 -1.65 13.34 -6.73
C ASP A 105 -2.01 13.05 -8.20
N PRO A 106 -2.17 14.08 -9.06
CA PRO A 106 -2.50 13.87 -10.48
C PRO A 106 -1.37 13.21 -11.28
N TRP A 107 -0.14 13.19 -10.76
CA TRP A 107 1.02 12.64 -11.46
C TRP A 107 1.39 11.22 -11.04
N ASN A 108 0.81 10.73 -9.94
CA ASN A 108 1.01 9.36 -9.49
C ASN A 108 0.15 8.39 -10.34
N SER A 109 0.82 7.46 -11.01
CA SER A 109 0.17 6.42 -11.81
C SER A 109 -0.52 5.35 -10.97
N THR A 110 -0.08 5.14 -9.73
CA THR A 110 -0.74 4.28 -8.75
C THR A 110 -1.99 4.97 -8.22
N ASP A 111 -3.11 4.25 -8.19
CA ASP A 111 -4.28 4.75 -7.48
C ASP A 111 -4.12 4.53 -5.97
N VAL A 112 -3.36 5.43 -5.34
CA VAL A 112 -3.05 5.42 -3.91
C VAL A 112 -4.32 5.36 -3.05
N HIS A 113 -5.44 5.89 -3.54
CA HIS A 113 -6.71 5.80 -2.82
C HIS A 113 -7.17 4.35 -2.69
N LEU A 114 -7.08 3.56 -3.78
CA LEU A 114 -7.42 2.13 -3.75
C LEU A 114 -6.49 1.35 -2.83
N GLU A 115 -5.20 1.66 -2.82
CA GLU A 115 -4.26 0.97 -1.92
C GLU A 115 -4.55 1.23 -0.44
N ILE A 116 -4.92 2.47 -0.10
CA ILE A 116 -5.33 2.81 1.26
C ILE A 116 -6.63 2.07 1.65
N LEU A 117 -7.61 1.96 0.73
CA LEU A 117 -8.84 1.20 0.99
C LEU A 117 -8.55 -0.29 1.22
N ALA A 118 -7.61 -0.87 0.45
CA ALA A 118 -7.19 -2.25 0.63
C ALA A 118 -6.52 -2.42 2.00
N GLY A 119 -5.59 -1.52 2.34
CA GLY A 119 -4.90 -1.51 3.62
C GLY A 119 -5.86 -1.45 4.81
N LEU A 120 -6.89 -0.60 4.74
CA LEU A 120 -7.95 -0.55 5.76
C LEU A 120 -8.74 -1.85 5.86
N ALA A 121 -9.13 -2.44 4.72
CA ALA A 121 -9.87 -3.70 4.72
C ALA A 121 -9.08 -4.82 5.42
N PHE A 122 -7.80 -5.00 5.07
CA PHE A 122 -6.94 -6.00 5.70
C PHE A 122 -6.65 -5.69 7.17
N ALA A 123 -6.34 -4.43 7.51
CA ALA A 123 -6.02 -4.04 8.88
C ALA A 123 -7.22 -4.21 9.83
N TYR A 124 -8.44 -3.86 9.39
CA TYR A 124 -9.64 -4.08 10.18
C TYR A 124 -9.99 -5.56 10.33
N HIS A 125 -9.80 -6.36 9.27
CA HIS A 125 -9.96 -7.81 9.37
C HIS A 125 -8.97 -8.42 10.37
N ALA A 126 -7.69 -8.05 10.29
CA ALA A 126 -6.67 -8.50 11.22
C ALA A 126 -6.97 -8.12 12.69
N LYS A 127 -7.67 -7.00 12.90
CA LYS A 127 -8.15 -6.55 14.22
C LYS A 127 -9.43 -7.27 14.69
N GLY A 128 -10.08 -8.06 13.83
CA GLY A 128 -11.39 -8.67 14.11
C GLY A 128 -12.55 -7.69 14.07
N ASN A 129 -12.40 -6.55 13.40
CA ASN A 129 -13.50 -5.62 13.12
C ASN A 129 -14.04 -5.87 11.71
N ASP A 130 -14.73 -6.98 11.54
CA ASP A 130 -15.20 -7.47 10.24
C ASP A 130 -16.17 -6.51 9.55
N LYS A 131 -16.93 -5.72 10.31
CA LYS A 131 -17.85 -4.71 9.77
C LYS A 131 -17.10 -3.61 9.00
N GLU A 132 -16.03 -3.07 9.58
CA GLU A 132 -15.22 -2.06 8.88
C GLU A 132 -14.39 -2.70 7.76
N ALA A 133 -13.91 -3.94 7.94
CA ALA A 133 -13.22 -4.67 6.87
C ALA A 133 -14.08 -4.80 5.61
N VAL A 134 -15.34 -5.23 5.77
CA VAL A 134 -16.33 -5.32 4.68
C VAL A 134 -16.60 -3.95 4.06
N LYS A 135 -16.80 -2.91 4.88
CA LYS A 135 -17.07 -1.55 4.40
C LYS A 135 -15.97 -1.02 3.50
N PHE A 136 -14.70 -1.15 3.90
CA PHE A 136 -13.57 -0.67 3.09
C PHE A 136 -13.30 -1.57 1.88
N GLY A 137 -13.50 -2.89 2.01
CA GLY A 137 -13.43 -3.81 0.88
C GLY A 137 -14.47 -3.50 -0.20
N ASN A 138 -15.73 -3.24 0.17
CA ASN A 138 -16.77 -2.82 -0.77
C ASN A 138 -16.44 -1.48 -1.41
N ALA A 139 -15.99 -0.48 -0.63
CA ALA A 139 -15.60 0.82 -1.15
C ALA A 139 -14.48 0.70 -2.22
N LEU A 140 -13.53 -0.22 -2.02
CA LEU A 140 -12.50 -0.49 -3.02
C LEU A 140 -13.11 -1.09 -4.29
N ILE A 141 -13.92 -2.15 -4.16
CA ILE A 141 -14.57 -2.81 -5.29
C ILE A 141 -15.40 -1.80 -6.09
N ASP A 142 -16.27 -1.04 -5.42
CA ASP A 142 -17.13 -0.04 -6.04
C ASP A 142 -16.30 1.02 -6.80
N SER A 143 -15.19 1.47 -6.21
CA SER A 143 -14.28 2.44 -6.84
C SER A 143 -13.63 1.91 -8.13
N THR A 144 -13.50 0.59 -8.28
CA THR A 144 -12.96 -0.06 -9.49
C THR A 144 -14.01 -0.44 -10.53
N LEU A 145 -15.30 -0.30 -10.20
CA LEU A 145 -16.43 -0.56 -11.10
C LEU A 145 -16.94 0.69 -11.82
N ILE A 146 -16.61 1.89 -11.32
CA ILE A 146 -17.06 3.15 -11.92
C ILE A 146 -16.35 3.42 -13.24
N GLY A 147 -17.12 3.50 -14.33
CA GLY A 147 -16.71 4.14 -15.59
C GLY A 147 -15.79 3.33 -16.50
N LEU A 148 -15.58 2.03 -16.26
CA LEU A 148 -14.66 1.20 -17.05
C LEU A 148 -15.25 -0.15 -17.48
N ASN A 149 -15.12 -0.45 -18.77
CA ASN A 149 -15.37 -1.77 -19.37
C ASN A 149 -14.10 -2.21 -20.14
N PRO A 150 -13.39 -3.27 -19.73
CA PRO A 150 -13.71 -4.15 -18.59
C PRO A 150 -13.41 -3.50 -17.23
N SER A 151 -14.09 -4.00 -16.19
CA SER A 151 -13.78 -3.63 -14.79
C SER A 151 -12.31 -3.94 -14.49
N ARG A 152 -11.62 -2.99 -13.84
CA ARG A 152 -10.23 -3.19 -13.38
C ARG A 152 -10.15 -3.98 -12.06
N TRP A 153 -11.28 -4.37 -11.49
CA TRP A 153 -11.31 -5.06 -10.20
C TRP A 153 -10.50 -6.36 -10.20
N HIS A 154 -10.74 -7.22 -11.19
CA HIS A 154 -10.04 -8.51 -11.34
C HIS A 154 -8.56 -8.36 -11.75
N SER A 155 -8.07 -7.13 -11.92
CA SER A 155 -6.67 -6.82 -12.18
C SER A 155 -6.02 -6.05 -11.03
N TRP A 156 -6.73 -5.76 -9.94
CA TRP A 156 -6.13 -5.04 -8.81
C TRP A 156 -5.09 -5.93 -8.11
N ALA A 157 -3.90 -5.38 -7.94
CA ALA A 157 -2.83 -5.89 -7.11
C ALA A 157 -2.15 -4.70 -6.42
N PHE A 158 -1.63 -4.91 -5.23
CA PHE A 158 -0.89 -3.88 -4.52
C PHE A 158 0.42 -3.58 -5.26
N SER A 159 0.75 -2.30 -5.49
CA SER A 159 1.84 -1.93 -6.40
C SER A 159 3.22 -2.31 -5.89
N HIS A 160 3.38 -2.50 -4.58
CA HIS A 160 4.65 -2.85 -3.93
C HIS A 160 4.74 -4.31 -3.48
N ASP A 161 3.69 -5.10 -3.70
CA ASP A 161 3.70 -6.56 -3.50
C ASP A 161 2.57 -7.19 -4.33
N SER A 162 2.88 -7.60 -5.55
CA SER A 162 1.88 -8.19 -6.47
C SER A 162 1.29 -9.51 -5.98
N THR A 163 1.88 -10.15 -4.97
CA THR A 163 1.29 -11.35 -4.36
C THR A 163 0.01 -11.00 -3.60
N LEU A 164 -0.08 -9.78 -3.06
CA LEU A 164 -1.30 -9.24 -2.44
C LEU A 164 -2.21 -8.64 -3.52
N ASN A 165 -3.30 -9.32 -3.82
CA ASN A 165 -4.17 -8.95 -4.94
C ASN A 165 -5.67 -9.06 -4.64
N TYR A 166 -6.49 -8.90 -5.68
CA TYR A 166 -7.94 -8.92 -5.56
C TYR A 166 -8.48 -10.24 -4.96
N LEU A 167 -7.79 -11.37 -5.12
CA LEU A 167 -8.17 -12.64 -4.52
C LEU A 167 -7.96 -12.62 -3.00
N ASP A 168 -6.88 -12.01 -2.52
CA ASP A 168 -6.63 -11.81 -1.08
C ASP A 168 -7.72 -10.93 -0.45
N LEU A 169 -8.13 -9.88 -1.15
CA LEU A 169 -9.26 -9.07 -0.67
C LEU A 169 -10.55 -9.89 -0.69
N ARG A 170 -10.81 -10.66 -1.75
CA ARG A 170 -12.02 -11.49 -1.84
C ARG A 170 -12.09 -12.49 -0.67
N ILE A 171 -10.99 -13.19 -0.35
CA ILE A 171 -10.99 -14.15 0.75
C ILE A 171 -11.10 -13.45 2.11
N THR A 172 -10.47 -12.29 2.28
CA THR A 172 -10.60 -11.44 3.49
C THR A 172 -12.06 -11.01 3.71
N MET A 173 -12.72 -10.56 2.65
CA MET A 173 -14.13 -10.19 2.69
C MET A 173 -15.03 -11.40 2.94
N ALA A 174 -14.75 -12.55 2.31
CA ALA A 174 -15.50 -13.78 2.56
C ALA A 174 -15.45 -14.19 4.04
N SER A 175 -14.25 -14.17 4.64
CA SER A 175 -14.03 -14.42 6.05
C SER A 175 -14.75 -13.43 6.95
N SER A 176 -14.68 -12.13 6.61
CA SER A 176 -15.35 -11.07 7.37
C SER A 176 -16.88 -11.19 7.31
N TYR A 177 -17.46 -11.41 6.13
CA TYR A 177 -18.89 -11.68 5.98
C TYR A 177 -19.31 -12.95 6.73
N PHE A 178 -18.47 -13.99 6.74
CA PHE A 178 -18.77 -15.22 7.47
C PHE A 178 -18.83 -14.98 8.98
N ALA A 179 -17.90 -14.20 9.53
CA ALA A 179 -17.90 -13.79 10.92
C ALA A 179 -19.15 -12.95 11.29
N LEU A 180 -19.68 -12.18 10.35
CA LEU A 180 -20.91 -11.40 10.49
C LEU A 180 -22.20 -12.23 10.24
N ALA A 181 -22.07 -13.53 9.96
CA ALA A 181 -23.16 -14.42 9.54
C ALA A 181 -23.89 -13.97 8.25
N GLU A 182 -23.24 -13.19 7.39
CA GLU A 182 -23.73 -12.76 6.08
C GLU A 182 -23.34 -13.77 4.99
N PHE A 183 -23.92 -14.97 5.09
CA PHE A 183 -23.48 -16.14 4.33
C PHE A 183 -23.66 -16.05 2.81
N ASP A 184 -24.67 -15.33 2.34
CA ASP A 184 -24.86 -15.12 0.89
C ASP A 184 -23.67 -14.34 0.31
N SER A 185 -23.23 -13.29 1.01
CA SER A 185 -22.04 -12.51 0.65
C SER A 185 -20.77 -13.35 0.75
N THR A 186 -20.61 -14.17 1.79
CA THR A 186 -19.50 -15.14 1.88
C THR A 186 -19.44 -16.03 0.64
N GLN A 187 -20.59 -16.58 0.23
CA GLN A 187 -20.67 -17.48 -0.92
C GLN A 187 -20.29 -16.79 -2.24
N VAL A 188 -20.72 -15.54 -2.44
CA VAL A 188 -20.36 -14.75 -3.63
C VAL A 188 -18.85 -14.59 -3.73
N HIS A 189 -18.18 -14.20 -2.64
CA HIS A 189 -16.73 -14.00 -2.65
C HIS A 189 -15.96 -15.31 -2.82
N LEU A 190 -16.34 -16.38 -2.12
CA LEU A 190 -15.72 -17.71 -2.27
C LEU A 190 -15.83 -18.24 -3.69
N LYS A 191 -16.98 -18.06 -4.33
CA LYS A 191 -17.20 -18.49 -5.71
C LYS A 191 -16.21 -17.81 -6.65
N VAL A 192 -16.03 -16.49 -6.54
CA VAL A 192 -15.07 -15.75 -7.37
C VAL A 192 -13.64 -16.27 -7.17
N VAL A 193 -13.24 -16.55 -5.92
CA VAL A 193 -11.90 -17.09 -5.63
C VAL A 193 -11.70 -18.47 -6.27
N LEU A 194 -12.64 -19.39 -6.06
CA LEU A 194 -12.56 -20.74 -6.62
C LEU A 194 -12.53 -20.75 -8.15
N ASP A 195 -13.42 -19.97 -8.77
CA ASP A 195 -13.52 -19.84 -10.23
C ASP A 195 -12.21 -19.25 -10.81
N SER A 196 -11.64 -18.23 -10.16
CA SER A 196 -10.39 -17.57 -10.60
C SER A 196 -9.15 -18.47 -10.44
N LEU A 197 -9.14 -19.36 -9.44
CA LEU A 197 -8.06 -20.33 -9.23
C LEU A 197 -8.19 -21.58 -10.12
N GLY A 198 -9.29 -21.71 -10.88
CA GLY A 198 -9.58 -22.94 -11.64
C GLY A 198 -9.72 -24.18 -10.75
N SER A 199 -10.16 -23.98 -9.50
CA SER A 199 -10.20 -25.04 -8.49
C SER A 199 -11.25 -26.10 -8.83
N SER A 200 -10.88 -27.38 -8.73
CA SER A 200 -11.84 -28.50 -8.80
C SER A 200 -12.63 -28.68 -7.51
N THR A 201 -12.30 -27.93 -6.46
CA THR A 201 -12.97 -27.99 -5.16
C THR A 201 -14.39 -27.44 -5.27
N LYS A 202 -15.38 -28.21 -4.83
CA LYS A 202 -16.76 -27.75 -4.81
C LYS A 202 -16.95 -26.65 -3.76
N LEU A 203 -17.71 -25.62 -4.14
CA LEU A 203 -18.17 -24.59 -3.21
C LEU A 203 -19.08 -25.22 -2.15
N ILE A 204 -18.73 -25.04 -0.89
CA ILE A 204 -19.53 -25.51 0.24
C ILE A 204 -20.58 -24.43 0.54
N SER A 205 -21.86 -24.84 0.60
CA SER A 205 -23.01 -23.92 0.73
C SER A 205 -23.99 -24.30 1.85
N ASP A 206 -23.64 -25.29 2.68
CA ASP A 206 -24.42 -25.57 3.89
C ASP A 206 -24.05 -24.59 5.00
N TYR A 207 -24.80 -23.51 5.09
CA TYR A 207 -24.68 -22.53 6.18
C TYR A 207 -25.68 -22.78 7.31
N LYS A 208 -26.59 -23.75 7.17
CA LYS A 208 -27.66 -24.02 8.13
C LYS A 208 -27.16 -24.89 9.27
N SER A 209 -26.39 -25.94 8.96
CA SER A 209 -25.86 -26.85 9.96
C SER A 209 -24.55 -26.34 10.60
N LEU A 210 -24.28 -26.79 11.83
CA LEU A 210 -23.00 -26.51 12.48
C LEU A 210 -21.82 -27.11 11.70
N LEU A 211 -21.98 -28.35 11.23
CA LEU A 211 -20.96 -29.04 10.45
C LEU A 211 -20.68 -28.32 9.13
N GLY A 212 -21.73 -27.87 8.42
CA GLY A 212 -21.60 -27.11 7.19
C GLY A 212 -20.81 -25.81 7.39
N ARG A 213 -21.14 -25.04 8.45
CA ARG A 213 -20.37 -23.83 8.81
C ARG A 213 -18.91 -24.14 9.16
N GLN A 214 -18.64 -25.24 9.87
CA GLN A 214 -17.27 -25.68 10.14
C GLN A 214 -16.50 -26.00 8.85
N LEU A 215 -17.14 -26.66 7.89
CA LEU A 215 -16.54 -26.98 6.60
C LEU A 215 -16.28 -25.72 5.75
N VAL A 216 -17.20 -24.74 5.76
CA VAL A 216 -16.96 -23.44 5.10
C VAL A 216 -15.78 -22.71 5.74
N ALA A 217 -15.70 -22.67 7.07
CA ALA A 217 -14.56 -22.06 7.76
C ALA A 217 -13.22 -22.76 7.40
N GLN A 218 -13.22 -24.08 7.27
CA GLN A 218 -12.05 -24.82 6.78
C GLN A 218 -11.70 -24.50 5.32
N GLN A 219 -12.69 -24.30 4.45
CA GLN A 219 -12.47 -23.90 3.06
C GLN A 219 -11.87 -22.49 2.98
N LEU A 220 -12.35 -21.56 3.80
CA LEU A 220 -11.79 -20.20 3.92
C LEU A 220 -10.31 -20.25 4.34
N ASP A 221 -9.99 -20.97 5.42
CA ASP A 221 -8.62 -21.13 5.93
C ASP A 221 -7.70 -21.79 4.89
N SER A 222 -8.16 -22.83 4.20
CA SER A 222 -7.42 -23.49 3.14
C SER A 222 -7.09 -22.57 1.98
N LEU A 223 -8.08 -21.81 1.48
CA LEU A 223 -7.89 -20.86 0.38
C LEU A 223 -6.98 -19.71 0.78
N GLN A 224 -7.10 -19.20 2.01
CA GLN A 224 -6.21 -18.16 2.52
C GLN A 224 -4.75 -18.63 2.50
N LYS A 225 -4.48 -19.88 2.90
CA LYS A 225 -3.14 -20.49 2.87
C LYS A 225 -2.62 -20.74 1.45
N VAL A 226 -3.50 -20.93 0.47
CA VAL A 226 -3.11 -21.04 -0.94
C VAL A 226 -2.64 -19.69 -1.46
N LEU A 227 -3.32 -18.61 -1.07
CA LEU A 227 -3.02 -17.24 -1.53
C LEU A 227 -1.80 -16.61 -0.83
N GLN A 228 -1.50 -16.99 0.40
CA GLN A 228 -0.35 -16.47 1.18
C GLN A 228 1.02 -17.06 0.79
N LYS A 229 1.12 -17.81 -0.31
CA LYS A 229 2.38 -18.45 -0.76
C LYS A 229 3.17 -17.56 -1.69
#